data_AF-A0A496ZKI5-F1
#
_entry.id   AF-A0A496ZKI5-F1
#
_cell.length_a   1.000
_cell.length_b   1.000
_cell.length_c   1.000
_cell.angle_alpha   90.00
_cell.angle_beta   90.00
_cell.angle_gamma   90.00
#
_symmetry.space_group_name_H-M   'P 1'
#
loop_
_entity.id
_entity.type
_entity.pdbx_description
1 polymer ?
#
loop_
_entity_poly.entity_id
_entity_poly.type
_entity_poly.pdbx_seq_one_letter_code
_entity_poly.pdbx_strand_id
1 'polypeptide(L)'
;MANYIDYTYIGKVSDPSGVMVWEQNYETGEIEEKVYNIKDYLYFYVDATNKANTVDGMTSQRGTDVQLVKADDFKSFKAGVKALELNSLGLNTYESDIAPIQKVMLDHYGVDNMKAPKWNLALYDIETDVKTEDSFMKMRDEATSIINAISVWYAKPNKFFE
;
A
#
# COMPACT_ATOMS: atom_id res chain seq x y z
N MET A 1 7.87 -16.20 -7.77
CA MET A 1 8.20 -14.77 -7.57
C MET A 1 6.95 -14.00 -7.93
N ALA A 2 6.48 -13.02 -7.13
CA ALA A 2 5.17 -12.40 -7.31
C ALA A 2 5.31 -10.87 -7.30
N ASN A 3 4.50 -10.18 -8.10
CA ASN A 3 4.41 -8.73 -8.08
C ASN A 3 3.10 -8.34 -7.46
N TYR A 4 3.12 -7.38 -6.54
CA TYR A 4 1.88 -6.73 -6.15
C TYR A 4 1.29 -5.95 -7.33
N ILE A 5 -0.02 -5.97 -7.43
CA ILE A 5 -0.84 -5.21 -8.37
C ILE A 5 -1.43 -4.00 -7.64
N ASP A 6 -1.99 -4.26 -6.46
CA ASP A 6 -2.64 -3.25 -5.62
C ASP A 6 -2.54 -3.68 -4.15
N TYR A 7 -2.82 -2.76 -3.25
CA TYR A 7 -2.82 -3.00 -1.81
C TYR A 7 -3.80 -2.08 -1.09
N THR A 8 -4.31 -2.54 0.06
CA THR A 8 -5.15 -1.70 0.91
C THR A 8 -5.06 -2.12 2.37
N TYR A 9 -5.51 -1.23 3.25
CA TYR A 9 -5.73 -1.59 4.64
C TYR A 9 -7.01 -2.41 4.80
N ILE A 10 -6.95 -3.42 5.67
CA ILE A 10 -8.13 -4.16 6.12
C ILE A 10 -8.69 -3.48 7.36
N GLY A 11 -10.00 -3.25 7.37
CA GLY A 11 -10.71 -2.65 8.50
C GLY A 11 -10.78 -1.12 8.42
N LYS A 12 -10.81 -0.45 9.57
CA LYS A 12 -10.91 1.02 9.62
C LYS A 12 -9.56 1.63 9.30
N VAL A 13 -9.51 2.63 8.42
CA VAL A 13 -8.25 3.34 8.08
C VAL A 13 -7.57 3.97 9.30
N SER A 14 -8.35 4.33 10.33
CA SER A 14 -7.82 4.86 11.59
C SER A 14 -7.18 3.82 12.51
N ASP A 15 -7.52 2.55 12.32
CA ASP A 15 -7.11 1.43 13.16
C ASP A 15 -7.22 0.12 12.35
N PRO A 16 -6.33 -0.08 11.36
CA PRO A 16 -6.40 -1.23 10.48
C PRO A 16 -5.95 -2.49 11.21
N SER A 17 -6.50 -3.64 10.84
CA SER A 17 -6.10 -4.94 11.39
C SER A 17 -5.02 -5.64 10.56
N GLY A 18 -4.89 -5.26 9.30
CA GLY A 18 -3.93 -5.84 8.38
C GLY A 18 -3.78 -5.03 7.10
N VAL A 19 -2.86 -5.51 6.26
CA VAL A 19 -2.66 -5.04 4.89
C VAL A 19 -2.98 -6.19 3.96
N MET A 20 -3.90 -5.96 3.05
CA MET A 20 -4.20 -6.86 1.96
C MET A 20 -3.40 -6.43 0.74
N VAL A 21 -2.74 -7.38 0.10
CA VAL A 21 -1.99 -7.17 -1.15
C VAL A 21 -2.51 -8.17 -2.17
N TRP A 22 -2.89 -7.68 -3.33
CA TRP A 22 -3.18 -8.54 -4.47
C TRP A 22 -1.91 -8.69 -5.29
N GLU A 23 -1.47 -9.93 -5.47
CA GLU A 23 -0.26 -10.23 -6.24
C GLU A 23 -0.57 -11.11 -7.44
N GLN A 24 0.20 -10.97 -8.51
CA GLN A 24 0.12 -11.87 -9.64
C GLN A 24 1.11 -13.02 -9.46
N ASN A 25 0.60 -14.25 -9.44
CA ASN A 25 1.42 -15.43 -9.62
C ASN A 25 1.92 -15.46 -11.07
N TYR A 26 3.23 -15.51 -11.25
CA TYR A 26 3.81 -15.44 -12.59
C TYR A 26 3.69 -16.73 -13.40
N GLU A 27 3.61 -17.87 -12.72
CA GLU A 27 3.54 -19.18 -13.36
C GLU A 27 2.14 -19.44 -13.88
N THR A 28 1.12 -19.11 -13.06
CA THR A 28 -0.29 -19.32 -13.41
C THR A 28 -0.93 -18.08 -14.06
N GLY A 29 -0.41 -16.89 -13.78
CA GLY A 29 -1.01 -15.62 -14.18
C GLY A 29 -2.21 -15.20 -13.31
N GLU A 30 -2.58 -16.01 -12.32
CA GLU A 30 -3.69 -15.75 -11.41
C GLU A 30 -3.37 -14.64 -10.41
N ILE A 31 -4.41 -13.96 -9.96
CA ILE A 31 -4.31 -12.95 -8.90
C ILE A 31 -4.60 -13.64 -7.58
N GLU A 32 -3.64 -13.57 -6.67
CA GLU A 32 -3.72 -14.13 -5.32
C GLU A 32 -3.84 -12.99 -4.30
N GLU A 33 -4.59 -13.24 -3.24
CA GLU A 33 -4.73 -12.32 -2.11
C GLU A 33 -3.79 -12.76 -0.98
N LYS A 34 -2.95 -11.83 -0.51
CA LYS A 34 -2.14 -12.01 0.68
C LYS A 34 -2.52 -11.00 1.75
N VAL A 35 -2.62 -11.50 2.98
CA VAL A 35 -2.95 -10.70 4.15
C VAL A 35 -1.78 -10.70 5.13
N TYR A 36 -1.35 -9.50 5.48
CA TYR A 36 -0.28 -9.25 6.43
C TYR A 36 -0.85 -8.63 7.70
N ASN A 37 -0.44 -9.14 8.86
CA ASN A 37 -0.86 -8.60 10.15
C ASN A 37 -0.19 -7.25 10.39
N ILE A 38 -0.98 -6.20 10.65
CA ILE A 38 -0.47 -4.84 10.82
C ILE A 38 0.58 -4.74 11.93
N LYS A 39 0.42 -5.53 13.00
CA LYS A 39 1.24 -5.44 14.22
C LYS A 39 2.70 -5.78 13.96
N ASP A 40 2.97 -6.56 12.92
CA ASP A 40 4.33 -6.92 12.54
C ASP A 40 5.08 -5.74 11.90
N TYR A 41 4.35 -4.73 11.42
CA TYR A 41 4.88 -3.57 10.69
C TYR A 41 4.74 -2.25 11.46
N LEU A 42 4.36 -2.30 12.74
CA LEU A 42 4.35 -1.14 13.65
C LEU A 42 5.73 -0.89 14.26
N TYR A 43 6.80 -1.01 13.46
CA TYR A 43 8.17 -0.83 13.93
C TYR A 43 8.82 0.41 13.36
N PHE A 44 9.90 0.85 14.00
CA PHE A 44 10.85 1.83 13.49
C PHE A 44 12.21 1.55 14.12
N TYR A 45 13.25 2.22 13.64
CA TYR A 45 14.60 2.03 14.16
C TYR A 45 15.01 3.19 15.04
N VAL A 46 15.87 2.91 16.02
CA VAL A 46 16.52 3.94 16.84
C VAL A 46 17.99 3.61 17.05
N ASP A 47 18.76 4.61 17.48
CA ASP A 47 20.12 4.38 17.97
C ASP A 47 20.14 3.22 18.98
N ALA A 48 21.03 2.24 18.76
CA ALA A 48 21.16 1.11 19.64
C ALA A 48 21.73 1.54 20.99
N THR A 49 21.02 1.19 22.08
CA THR A 49 21.48 1.49 23.45
C THR A 49 22.49 0.47 23.97
N ASN A 50 22.56 -0.70 23.35
CA ASN A 50 23.55 -1.73 23.63
C ASN A 50 23.77 -2.62 22.38
N LYS A 51 24.88 -3.35 22.37
CA LYS A 51 25.24 -4.27 21.27
C LYS A 51 24.36 -5.52 21.16
N ALA A 52 23.61 -5.87 22.20
CA ALA A 52 22.75 -7.06 22.19
C ALA A 52 21.45 -6.82 21.40
N ASN A 53 21.04 -5.56 21.27
CA ASN A 53 19.80 -5.17 20.61
C ASN A 53 20.02 -4.69 19.16
N THR A 54 21.27 -4.68 18.69
CA THR A 54 21.59 -4.20 17.34
C THR A 54 21.01 -5.14 16.29
N VAL A 55 20.44 -4.56 15.24
CA VAL A 55 20.03 -5.30 14.05
C VAL A 55 21.27 -5.59 13.22
N ASP A 56 21.56 -6.87 13.01
CA ASP A 56 22.77 -7.30 12.30
C ASP A 56 22.80 -6.75 10.86
N GLY A 57 23.98 -6.26 10.46
CA GLY A 57 24.19 -5.69 9.13
C GLY A 57 23.49 -4.35 8.85
N MET A 58 22.85 -3.72 9.84
CA MET A 58 22.16 -2.44 9.67
C MET A 58 22.78 -1.32 10.51
N THR A 59 22.99 -0.17 9.88
CA THR A 59 23.45 1.06 10.54
C THR A 59 22.70 2.26 9.98
N SER A 60 22.68 3.36 10.74
CA SER A 60 22.25 4.66 10.21
C SER A 60 23.18 5.13 9.10
N GLN A 61 22.80 6.16 8.34
CA GLN A 61 23.70 6.80 7.36
C GLN A 61 25.02 7.30 7.95
N ARG A 62 25.09 7.46 9.29
CA ARG A 62 26.30 7.91 9.99
C ARG A 62 27.14 6.74 10.52
N GLY A 63 26.74 5.50 10.26
CA GLY A 63 27.41 4.30 10.76
C GLY A 63 27.08 3.96 12.21
N THR A 64 26.04 4.55 12.79
CA THR A 64 25.57 4.19 14.14
C THR A 64 24.78 2.88 14.06
N ASP A 65 25.08 1.92 14.93
CA ASP A 65 24.27 0.70 15.06
C ASP A 65 22.83 1.06 15.46
N VAL A 66 21.86 0.37 14.87
CA VAL A 66 20.43 0.61 15.13
C VAL A 66 19.77 -0.60 15.78
N GLN A 67 18.72 -0.36 16.56
CA GLN A 67 17.84 -1.39 17.10
C GLN A 67 16.41 -1.17 16.63
N LEU A 68 15.66 -2.26 16.44
CA LEU A 68 14.25 -2.22 16.05
C LEU A 68 13.37 -2.04 17.29
N VAL A 69 12.44 -1.09 17.23
CA VAL A 69 11.45 -0.82 18.27
C VAL A 69 10.07 -1.00 17.68
N LYS A 70 9.20 -1.73 18.37
CA LYS A 70 7.77 -1.87 18.02
C LYS A 70 6.91 -0.93 18.86
N ALA A 71 5.94 -0.29 18.22
CA ALA A 71 4.86 0.40 18.91
C ALA A 71 3.76 -0.58 19.31
N ASP A 72 3.03 -0.25 20.38
CA ASP A 72 2.01 -1.13 20.95
C ASP A 72 0.78 -1.27 20.05
N ASP A 73 0.40 -0.19 19.37
CA ASP A 73 -0.79 -0.09 18.53
C ASP A 73 -0.62 0.95 17.41
N PHE A 74 -1.49 0.87 16.40
CA PHE A 74 -1.42 1.70 15.20
C PHE A 74 -1.62 3.19 15.49
N LYS A 75 -2.48 3.52 16.45
CA LYS A 75 -2.74 4.92 16.82
C LYS A 75 -1.52 5.54 17.49
N SER A 76 -0.90 4.81 18.41
CA SER A 76 0.33 5.21 19.09
C SER A 76 1.50 5.32 18.12
N PHE A 77 1.60 4.39 17.16
CA PHE A 77 2.57 4.46 16.05
C PHE A 77 2.37 5.73 15.22
N LYS A 78 1.15 5.99 14.73
CA LYS A 78 0.83 7.15 13.90
C LYS A 78 1.02 8.49 14.62
N ALA A 79 0.74 8.51 15.93
CA ALA A 79 0.98 9.68 16.76
C ALA A 79 2.47 9.85 17.15
N GLY A 80 3.34 8.90 16.80
CA GLY A 80 4.76 8.94 17.09
C GLY A 80 5.08 8.91 18.59
N VAL A 81 4.17 8.38 19.43
CA VAL A 81 4.31 8.45 20.91
C VAL A 81 5.63 7.86 21.38
N LYS A 82 5.94 6.64 20.92
CA LYS A 82 7.18 5.95 21.30
C LYS A 82 8.42 6.62 20.71
N ALA A 83 8.33 7.17 19.50
CA ALA A 83 9.43 7.89 18.87
C ALA A 83 9.75 9.19 19.64
N LEU A 84 8.71 9.95 20.05
CA LEU A 84 8.86 11.14 20.88
C LEU A 84 9.49 10.82 22.25
N GLU A 85 9.06 9.74 22.90
CA GLU A 85 9.67 9.25 24.15
C GLU A 85 11.17 9.00 23.96
N LEU A 86 11.57 8.27 22.92
CA LEU A 86 12.98 7.93 22.68
C LEU A 86 13.82 9.14 22.24
N ASN A 87 13.27 10.02 21.42
CA ASN A 87 13.91 11.29 21.06
C ASN A 87 14.15 12.16 22.31
N SER A 88 13.27 12.14 23.31
CA SER A 88 13.45 12.87 24.57
C SER A 88 14.62 12.36 25.41
N LEU A 89 15.05 11.11 25.17
CA LEU A 89 16.25 10.50 25.76
C LEU A 89 17.52 10.78 24.94
N GLY A 90 17.42 11.59 23.88
CA GLY A 90 18.54 11.93 22.99
C GLY A 90 18.87 10.84 21.96
N LEU A 91 18.01 9.84 21.78
CA LEU A 91 18.18 8.80 20.76
C LEU A 91 17.55 9.26 19.45
N ASN A 92 18.27 9.14 18.34
CA ASN A 92 17.69 9.41 17.04
C ASN A 92 16.72 8.29 16.65
N THR A 93 15.65 8.67 15.98
CA THR A 93 14.64 7.76 15.42
C THR A 93 14.73 7.79 13.89
N TYR A 94 14.54 6.63 13.27
CA TYR A 94 14.64 6.42 11.83
C TYR A 94 13.42 5.63 11.34
N GLU A 95 12.91 5.99 10.16
CA GLU A 95 11.75 5.33 9.53
C GLU A 95 10.47 5.31 10.40
N SER A 96 10.37 6.23 11.36
CA SER A 96 9.20 6.39 12.24
C SER A 96 8.00 7.02 11.52
N ASP A 97 8.24 7.68 10.40
CA ASP A 97 7.26 8.32 9.51
C ASP A 97 6.79 7.40 8.37
N ILE A 98 7.46 6.27 8.15
CA ILE A 98 7.06 5.29 7.13
C ILE A 98 5.84 4.52 7.61
N ALA A 99 4.76 4.60 6.83
CA ALA A 99 3.50 3.95 7.15
C ALA A 99 3.63 2.42 7.11
N PRO A 100 2.87 1.67 7.95
CA PRO A 100 2.96 0.21 7.98
C PRO A 100 2.72 -0.46 6.62
N ILE A 101 1.83 0.10 5.79
CA ILE A 101 1.61 -0.42 4.43
C ILE A 101 2.85 -0.30 3.55
N GLN A 102 3.61 0.79 3.66
CA GLN A 102 4.85 0.97 2.92
C GLN A 102 5.94 0.00 3.41
N LYS A 103 5.95 -0.34 4.70
CA LYS A 103 6.84 -1.36 5.27
C LYS A 103 6.52 -2.75 4.72
N VAL A 104 5.24 -3.13 4.63
CA VAL A 104 4.81 -4.35 3.93
C VAL A 104 5.34 -4.35 2.49
N MET A 105 5.24 -3.22 1.79
CA MET A 105 5.76 -3.13 0.42
C MET A 105 7.29 -3.26 0.35
N LEU A 106 8.03 -2.59 1.24
CA LEU A 106 9.49 -2.65 1.27
C LEU A 106 9.98 -4.07 1.60
N ASP A 107 9.44 -4.69 2.64
CA ASP A 107 9.91 -5.97 3.15
C ASP A 107 9.64 -7.13 2.19
N HIS A 108 8.50 -7.11 1.47
CA HIS A 108 8.09 -8.21 0.59
C HIS A 108 8.32 -7.92 -0.89
N TYR A 109 8.42 -6.66 -1.27
CA TYR A 109 8.40 -6.22 -2.67
C TYR A 109 9.46 -5.16 -3.01
N GLY A 110 10.32 -4.75 -2.06
CA GLY A 110 11.30 -3.68 -2.25
C GLY A 110 12.58 -4.06 -3.00
N VAL A 111 12.71 -5.30 -3.49
CA VAL A 111 13.93 -5.76 -4.19
C VAL A 111 13.85 -5.41 -5.68
N ASP A 112 14.85 -4.68 -6.18
CA ASP A 112 14.94 -4.00 -7.50
C ASP A 112 14.72 -4.84 -8.78
N ASN A 113 14.43 -6.14 -8.69
CA ASN A 113 14.32 -7.03 -9.86
C ASN A 113 12.96 -7.72 -10.01
N MET A 114 11.91 -7.20 -9.39
CA MET A 114 10.57 -7.65 -9.70
C MET A 114 10.19 -7.19 -11.11
N LYS A 115 9.96 -8.12 -12.05
CA LYS A 115 9.47 -7.76 -13.39
C LYS A 115 8.16 -6.99 -13.22
N ALA A 116 7.79 -6.08 -14.11
CA ALA A 116 6.51 -5.39 -13.97
C ALA A 116 5.32 -6.41 -13.96
N PRO A 117 4.30 -6.24 -13.10
CA PRO A 117 3.09 -7.06 -13.16
C PRO A 117 2.44 -6.95 -14.53
N LYS A 118 1.81 -8.02 -15.00
CA LYS A 118 0.97 -7.95 -16.19
C LYS A 118 -0.37 -7.37 -15.78
N TRP A 119 -0.47 -6.05 -15.81
CA TRP A 119 -1.70 -5.31 -15.56
C TRP A 119 -2.80 -5.76 -16.53
N ASN A 120 -4.00 -6.02 -16.02
CA ASN A 120 -5.18 -6.16 -16.85
C ASN A 120 -5.78 -4.76 -17.07
N LEU A 121 -5.23 -4.03 -18.05
CA LEU A 121 -5.71 -2.69 -18.36
C LEU A 121 -7.01 -2.78 -19.13
N ALA A 122 -8.04 -2.12 -18.61
CA ALA A 122 -9.29 -1.87 -19.31
C ALA A 122 -9.41 -0.36 -19.56
N LEU A 123 -9.64 0.01 -20.81
CA LEU A 123 -10.06 1.35 -21.18
C LEU A 123 -11.55 1.26 -21.51
N TYR A 124 -12.35 2.13 -20.91
CA TYR A 124 -13.77 2.16 -21.19
C TYR A 124 -14.22 3.56 -21.55
N ASP A 125 -15.24 3.60 -22.38
CA ASP A 125 -15.95 4.81 -22.77
C ASP A 125 -17.45 4.54 -22.69
N ILE A 126 -18.22 5.54 -22.25
CA ILE A 126 -19.66 5.42 -22.07
C ILE A 126 -20.38 6.52 -22.83
N GLU A 127 -21.53 6.16 -23.38
CA GLU A 127 -22.41 7.09 -24.08
C GLU A 127 -23.72 7.22 -23.33
N THR A 128 -24.25 8.44 -23.28
CA THR A 128 -25.54 8.75 -22.68
C THR A 128 -26.27 9.76 -23.54
N ASP A 129 -27.57 9.58 -23.71
CA ASP A 129 -28.42 10.60 -24.31
C ASP A 129 -28.64 11.72 -23.30
N VAL A 130 -28.48 12.96 -23.75
CA VAL A 130 -28.65 14.16 -22.94
C VAL A 130 -29.88 14.90 -23.40
N LYS A 131 -30.73 15.31 -22.46
CA LYS A 131 -31.86 16.18 -22.78
C LYS A 131 -31.36 17.59 -23.02
N THR A 132 -31.89 18.25 -24.05
CA THR A 132 -31.49 19.61 -24.45
C THR A 132 -31.57 20.65 -23.34
N GLU A 133 -32.44 20.45 -22.36
CA GLU A 133 -32.64 21.32 -21.20
C GLU A 133 -31.61 21.12 -20.07
N ASP A 134 -30.81 20.05 -20.10
CA ASP A 134 -29.84 19.76 -19.06
C ASP A 134 -28.50 20.46 -19.33
N SER A 135 -27.96 21.13 -18.32
CA SER A 135 -26.61 21.69 -18.39
C SER A 135 -25.56 20.63 -18.08
N PHE A 136 -24.36 20.79 -18.65
CA PHE A 136 -23.23 19.93 -18.34
C PHE A 136 -22.95 19.80 -16.83
N MET A 137 -23.06 20.91 -16.08
CA MET A 137 -22.85 20.90 -14.63
C MET A 137 -23.90 20.06 -13.90
N LYS A 138 -25.17 20.21 -14.28
CA LYS A 138 -26.26 19.39 -13.71
C LYS A 138 -26.03 17.90 -13.97
N MET A 139 -25.63 17.54 -15.19
CA MET A 139 -25.32 16.15 -15.52
C MET A 139 -24.16 15.58 -14.69
N ARG A 140 -23.09 16.38 -14.49
CA ARG A 140 -21.94 15.98 -13.68
C ARG A 140 -22.31 15.76 -12.22
N ASP A 141 -23.15 16.64 -11.68
CA ASP A 141 -23.46 16.64 -10.24
C ASP A 141 -24.55 15.62 -9.88
N GLU A 142 -25.52 15.39 -10.78
CA GLU A 142 -26.67 14.51 -10.51
C GLU A 142 -26.52 13.12 -11.13
N ALA A 143 -25.76 12.96 -12.22
CA ALA A 143 -25.55 11.69 -12.93
C ALA A 143 -26.84 10.89 -13.23
N THR A 144 -27.93 11.57 -13.60
CA THR A 144 -29.27 10.99 -13.74
C THR A 144 -29.57 10.41 -15.13
N SER A 145 -28.69 10.63 -16.10
CA SER A 145 -28.90 10.18 -17.48
C SER A 145 -28.60 8.68 -17.64
N ILE A 146 -29.36 8.00 -18.51
CA ILE A 146 -29.23 6.55 -18.73
C ILE A 146 -28.08 6.29 -19.72
N ILE A 147 -27.12 5.46 -19.29
CA ILE A 147 -26.05 4.96 -20.16
C ILE A 147 -26.68 4.07 -21.26
N ASN A 148 -26.49 4.45 -22.51
CA ASN A 148 -27.07 3.75 -23.67
C ASN A 148 -26.03 2.92 -24.44
N ALA A 149 -24.74 3.21 -24.28
CA ALA A 149 -23.65 2.44 -24.87
C ALA A 149 -22.45 2.41 -23.93
N ILE A 150 -21.75 1.27 -23.93
CA ILE A 150 -20.50 1.08 -23.20
C ILE A 150 -19.53 0.39 -24.15
N SER A 151 -18.41 1.05 -24.43
CA SER A 151 -17.30 0.48 -25.20
C SER A 151 -16.18 0.15 -24.22
N VAL A 152 -15.70 -1.10 -24.23
CA VAL A 152 -14.58 -1.52 -23.38
C VAL A 152 -13.51 -2.16 -24.24
N TRP A 153 -12.30 -1.63 -24.14
CA TRP A 153 -11.09 -2.22 -24.69
C TRP A 153 -10.24 -2.82 -23.58
N TYR A 154 -9.77 -4.04 -23.78
CA TYR A 154 -8.87 -4.71 -22.86
C TYR A 154 -7.49 -4.88 -23.50
N ALA A 155 -6.43 -4.54 -22.76
CA ALA A 155 -5.05 -4.74 -23.22
C ALA A 155 -4.68 -6.22 -23.39
N LYS A 156 -5.37 -7.11 -22.66
CA LYS A 156 -5.38 -8.55 -22.95
C LYS A 156 -6.74 -8.91 -23.52
N PRO A 157 -6.81 -9.59 -24.68
CA PRO A 157 -8.09 -10.04 -25.24
C PRO A 157 -8.79 -10.92 -24.20
N ASN A 158 -9.97 -10.48 -23.80
CA ASN A 158 -10.81 -11.18 -22.84
C ASN A 158 -11.46 -12.35 -23.60
N LYS A 159 -11.30 -13.59 -23.12
CA LYS A 159 -11.84 -14.82 -23.76
C LYS A 159 -13.38 -14.90 -23.81
N PHE A 160 -14.10 -13.84 -23.45
CA PHE A 160 -15.56 -13.80 -23.49
C PHE A 160 -16.14 -13.77 -24.93
N PHE A 161 -15.29 -13.59 -25.94
CA PHE A 161 -15.68 -13.53 -27.35
C PHE A 161 -14.93 -14.57 -28.22
N GLU A 162 -14.76 -15.80 -27.74
CA GLU A 162 -14.44 -16.97 -28.59
C GLU A 162 -15.67 -17.88 -28.74
#